data_AF-A0A9J9BDI4-F1
#
_entry.id   AF-A0A9J9BDI4-F1
#
_cell.length_a   1.000
_cell.length_b   1.000
_cell.length_c   1.000
_cell.angle_alpha   90.00
_cell.angle_beta   90.00
_cell.angle_gamma   90.00
#
_symmetry.space_group_name_H-M   'P 1'
#
loop_
_entity.id
_entity.type
_entity.pdbx_description
1 polymer ?
#
loop_
_entity_poly.entity_id
_entity_poly.type
_entity_poly.pdbx_seq_one_letter_code
_entity_poly.pdbx_strand_id
1 'polypeptide(L)'
;MPLLTHSFKRLVVVGALIAWVLLTLGGLAYSSAQRQKEFDPAQTLALAAMSAEFAPTVTTSMQAQYPSLAKTVVHIQQADCSCNFSNDIHVNRIDTILNKSAYHSVHASVNDIPKEIILPSLPAIMVFDEQGQLGYFGPYSSGYFCSTDTAIVDRFLTNVIENKHVGSAVVSDGYGCYCANASTTS
;
A
#
# COMPACT_ATOMS: atom_id res chain seq x y z
N MET A 1 -1.96 -18.79 61.10
CA MET A 1 -2.92 -18.66 59.98
C MET A 1 -2.78 -17.38 59.08
N PRO A 2 -1.66 -16.61 59.03
CA PRO A 2 -1.56 -15.47 58.09
C PRO A 2 -0.80 -15.79 56.76
N LEU A 3 -0.07 -16.91 56.69
CA LEU A 3 0.75 -17.26 55.51
C LEU A 3 -0.06 -17.81 54.33
N LEU A 4 -1.15 -18.55 54.60
CA LEU A 4 -2.03 -19.14 53.57
C LEU A 4 -2.86 -18.08 52.82
N THR A 5 -3.32 -17.05 53.52
CA THR A 5 -4.10 -15.95 52.94
C THR A 5 -3.26 -15.03 52.05
N HIS A 6 -1.97 -14.86 52.35
CA HIS A 6 -1.05 -14.11 51.49
C HIS A 6 -0.71 -14.84 50.19
N SER A 7 -0.54 -16.16 50.24
CA SER A 7 -0.27 -16.99 49.05
C SER A 7 -1.48 -17.05 48.11
N PHE A 8 -2.69 -17.20 48.67
CA PHE A 8 -3.94 -17.18 47.89
C PHE A 8 -4.19 -15.83 47.22
N LYS A 9 -4.02 -14.72 47.94
CA LYS A 9 -4.12 -13.36 47.35
C LYS A 9 -3.10 -13.15 46.23
N ARG A 10 -1.86 -13.63 46.37
CA ARG A 10 -0.85 -13.57 45.30
C ARG A 10 -1.27 -14.38 44.07
N LEU A 11 -1.79 -15.59 44.24
CA LEU A 11 -2.29 -16.43 43.14
C LEU A 11 -3.42 -15.76 42.38
N VAL A 12 -4.39 -15.16 43.07
CA VAL A 12 -5.51 -14.43 42.44
C VAL A 12 -5.01 -13.22 41.66
N VAL A 13 -4.09 -12.43 42.24
CA VAL A 13 -3.51 -11.26 41.55
C VAL A 13 -2.71 -11.67 40.31
N VAL A 14 -1.87 -12.71 40.42
CA VAL A 14 -1.10 -13.21 39.28
C VAL A 14 -2.03 -13.75 38.18
N GLY A 15 -3.07 -14.50 38.55
CA GLY A 15 -4.08 -14.99 37.59
C GLY A 15 -4.82 -13.85 36.88
N ALA A 16 -5.22 -12.81 37.62
CA ALA A 16 -5.86 -11.63 37.04
C ALA A 16 -4.92 -10.87 36.09
N LEU A 17 -3.63 -10.73 36.43
CA LEU A 17 -2.64 -10.12 35.55
C LEU A 17 -2.42 -10.93 34.28
N ILE A 18 -2.33 -12.26 34.37
CA ILE A 18 -2.20 -13.13 33.19
C ILE A 18 -3.44 -13.01 32.30
N ALA A 19 -4.63 -13.07 32.88
CA ALA A 19 -5.88 -12.92 32.13
C ALA A 19 -5.96 -11.55 31.43
N TRP A 20 -5.56 -10.47 32.11
CA TRP A 20 -5.51 -9.13 31.55
C TRP A 20 -4.51 -9.04 30.38
N VAL A 21 -3.31 -9.61 30.52
CA VAL A 21 -2.31 -9.67 29.43
C VAL A 21 -2.85 -10.45 28.22
N LEU A 22 -3.49 -11.61 28.45
CA LEU A 22 -4.07 -12.40 27.36
C LEU A 22 -5.22 -11.68 26.65
N LEU A 23 -6.10 -11.00 27.40
CA LEU A 23 -7.21 -10.22 26.82
C LEU A 23 -6.70 -9.03 26.01
N THR A 24 -5.69 -8.31 26.51
CA THR A 24 -5.10 -7.18 25.78
C THR A 24 -4.35 -7.64 24.54
N LEU A 25 -3.53 -8.69 24.62
CA LEU A 25 -2.86 -9.29 23.45
C LEU A 25 -3.87 -9.81 22.43
N GLY A 26 -4.92 -10.52 22.88
CA GLY A 26 -5.99 -11.02 22.01
C GLY A 26 -6.75 -9.90 21.31
N GLY A 27 -7.12 -8.85 22.04
CA GLY A 27 -7.80 -7.68 21.49
C GLY A 27 -6.94 -6.92 20.47
N LEU A 28 -5.65 -6.75 20.75
CA LEU A 28 -4.70 -6.12 19.83
C LEU A 28 -4.51 -6.96 18.56
N ALA A 29 -4.34 -8.28 18.70
CA ALA A 29 -4.19 -9.19 17.56
C ALA A 29 -5.43 -9.18 16.67
N TYR A 30 -6.63 -9.21 17.26
CA TYR A 30 -7.89 -9.15 16.52
C TYR A 30 -8.09 -7.82 15.79
N SER A 31 -7.84 -6.70 16.46
CA SER A 31 -7.92 -5.35 15.87
C SER A 31 -6.90 -5.15 14.75
N SER A 32 -5.71 -5.72 14.89
CA SER A 32 -4.66 -5.69 13.88
C SER A 32 -5.06 -6.50 12.64
N ALA A 33 -5.51 -7.74 12.82
CA ALA A 33 -5.91 -8.62 11.72
C ALA A 33 -7.10 -8.08 10.92
N GLN A 34 -8.06 -7.42 11.58
CA GLN A 34 -9.22 -6.82 10.88
C GLN A 34 -8.87 -5.68 9.92
N ARG A 35 -7.70 -5.05 10.06
CA ARG A 35 -7.30 -3.90 9.23
C ARG A 35 -6.57 -4.30 7.96
N GLN A 36 -6.22 -5.57 7.83
CA GLN A 36 -5.43 -6.07 6.72
C GLN A 36 -6.32 -6.70 5.66
N LYS A 37 -6.03 -6.38 4.40
CA LYS A 37 -6.75 -6.86 3.23
C LYS A 37 -5.75 -7.14 2.11
N GLU A 38 -6.19 -7.95 1.16
CA GLU A 38 -5.50 -8.09 -0.12
C GLU A 38 -5.66 -6.80 -0.94
N PHE A 39 -4.63 -6.47 -1.72
CA PHE A 39 -4.64 -5.32 -2.62
C PHE A 39 -5.58 -5.54 -3.82
N ASP A 40 -5.60 -6.76 -4.36
CA ASP A 40 -6.47 -7.16 -5.48
C ASP A 40 -7.30 -8.42 -5.12
N PRO A 41 -8.27 -8.29 -4.18
CA PRO A 41 -9.02 -9.44 -3.67
C PRO A 41 -9.87 -10.15 -4.74
N ALA A 42 -10.22 -9.44 -5.82
CA ALA A 42 -10.98 -9.97 -6.94
C ALA A 42 -10.10 -10.41 -8.12
N GLN A 43 -8.77 -10.29 -7.99
CA GLN A 43 -7.78 -10.63 -9.04
C GLN A 43 -8.00 -9.89 -10.38
N THR A 44 -8.66 -8.73 -10.32
CA THR A 44 -9.03 -7.93 -11.50
C THR A 44 -7.82 -7.25 -12.12
N LEU A 45 -6.93 -6.71 -11.29
CA LEU A 45 -5.69 -6.11 -11.75
C LEU A 45 -4.72 -7.20 -12.24
N ALA A 46 -4.64 -8.31 -11.51
CA ALA A 46 -3.83 -9.46 -11.88
C ALA A 46 -4.18 -9.95 -13.29
N LEU A 47 -5.49 -10.13 -13.56
CA LEU A 47 -5.98 -10.60 -14.86
C LEU A 47 -5.71 -9.58 -15.98
N ALA A 48 -5.96 -8.29 -15.72
CA ALA A 48 -5.74 -7.24 -16.71
C ALA A 48 -4.26 -7.07 -17.08
N ALA A 49 -3.36 -7.19 -16.09
CA ALA A 49 -1.92 -7.09 -16.25
C ALA A 49 -1.31 -8.18 -17.15
N MET A 50 -2.03 -9.27 -17.42
CA MET A 50 -1.56 -10.33 -18.33
C MET A 50 -1.60 -9.92 -19.80
N SER A 51 -2.32 -8.86 -20.15
CA SER A 51 -2.37 -8.34 -21.52
C SER A 51 -1.17 -7.44 -21.83
N ALA A 52 -0.63 -7.53 -23.03
CA ALA A 52 0.48 -6.67 -23.48
C ALA A 52 0.05 -5.21 -23.61
N GLU A 53 -1.25 -4.98 -23.80
CA GLU A 53 -1.88 -3.69 -24.03
C GLU A 53 -2.19 -2.95 -22.72
N PHE A 54 -2.13 -3.62 -21.56
CA PHE A 54 -2.48 -3.02 -20.28
C PHE A 54 -1.63 -1.80 -19.95
N ALA A 55 -0.30 -1.94 -19.91
CA ALA A 55 0.60 -0.84 -19.55
C ALA A 55 0.57 0.33 -20.56
N PRO A 56 0.54 0.09 -21.90
CA PRO A 56 0.31 1.15 -22.89
C PRO A 56 -1.03 1.86 -22.71
N THR A 57 -2.10 1.13 -22.38
CA THR A 57 -3.43 1.70 -22.14
C THR A 57 -3.42 2.59 -20.90
N VAL A 58 -2.86 2.12 -19.79
CA VAL A 58 -2.70 2.92 -18.56
C VAL A 58 -1.89 4.18 -18.84
N THR A 59 -0.78 4.05 -19.57
CA THR A 59 0.07 5.19 -19.94
C THR A 59 -0.71 6.21 -20.76
N THR A 60 -1.43 5.77 -21.79
CA THR A 60 -2.21 6.66 -22.67
C THR A 60 -3.35 7.36 -21.92
N SER A 61 -4.09 6.62 -21.10
CA SER A 61 -5.17 7.18 -20.27
C SER A 61 -4.63 8.19 -19.27
N MET A 62 -3.50 7.90 -18.61
CA MET A 62 -2.87 8.83 -17.68
C MET A 62 -2.34 10.07 -18.38
N GLN A 63 -1.76 9.96 -19.59
CA GLN A 63 -1.24 11.11 -20.35
C GLN A 63 -2.35 12.07 -20.77
N ALA A 64 -3.57 11.58 -20.99
CA ALA A 64 -4.72 12.42 -21.30
C ALA A 64 -5.07 13.37 -20.13
N GLN A 65 -4.90 12.91 -18.89
CA GLN A 65 -5.18 13.66 -17.68
C GLN A 65 -3.95 14.44 -17.16
N TYR A 66 -2.76 13.87 -17.32
CA TYR A 66 -1.47 14.38 -16.85
C TYR A 66 -0.49 14.44 -18.05
N PRO A 67 -0.45 15.56 -18.79
CA PRO A 67 0.27 15.64 -20.08
C PRO A 67 1.78 15.40 -20.01
N SER A 68 2.38 15.49 -18.83
CA SER A 68 3.81 15.27 -18.60
C SER A 68 4.01 14.21 -17.53
N LEU A 69 4.10 12.94 -17.95
CA LEU A 69 4.41 11.81 -17.06
C LEU A 69 5.89 11.44 -17.05
N ALA A 70 6.73 12.04 -17.89
CA ALA A 70 8.16 11.77 -17.86
C ALA A 70 8.72 12.04 -16.46
N LYS A 71 9.46 11.07 -15.91
CA LYS A 71 10.06 11.14 -14.58
C LYS A 71 9.04 11.44 -13.47
N THR A 72 7.88 10.80 -13.51
CA THR A 72 6.79 11.12 -12.58
C THR A 72 6.40 9.91 -11.74
N VAL A 73 6.24 10.13 -10.44
CA VAL A 73 5.64 9.17 -9.52
C VAL A 73 4.28 9.69 -9.10
N VAL A 74 3.23 8.92 -9.35
CA VAL A 74 1.86 9.27 -9.00
C VAL A 74 1.43 8.47 -7.79
N HIS A 75 1.22 9.17 -6.67
CA HIS A 75 0.66 8.65 -5.44
C HIS A 75 -0.86 8.77 -5.50
N ILE A 76 -1.59 7.66 -5.37
CA ILE A 76 -3.05 7.64 -5.50
C ILE A 76 -3.67 7.32 -4.15
N GLN A 77 -4.50 8.23 -3.65
CA GLN A 77 -5.22 8.09 -2.37
C GLN A 77 -6.72 8.40 -2.54
N GLN A 78 -7.54 7.99 -1.57
CA GLN A 78 -8.94 8.43 -1.47
C GLN A 78 -9.18 9.11 -0.12
N ALA A 79 -10.00 10.16 -0.08
CA ALA A 79 -10.18 11.01 1.10
C ALA A 79 -10.63 10.22 2.35
N ASP A 80 -11.56 9.28 2.19
CA ASP A 80 -12.17 8.55 3.31
C ASP A 80 -11.46 7.23 3.67
N CYS A 81 -10.18 7.07 3.28
CA CYS A 81 -9.41 5.87 3.61
C CYS A 81 -8.52 6.05 4.83
N SER A 82 -8.84 5.33 5.91
CA SER A 82 -8.03 5.28 7.13
C SER A 82 -6.61 4.75 6.92
N CYS A 83 -6.37 4.05 5.80
CA CYS A 83 -5.04 3.53 5.46
C CYS A 83 -4.10 4.59 4.88
N ASN A 84 -4.58 5.79 4.53
CA ASN A 84 -3.71 6.88 4.07
C ASN A 84 -2.63 7.19 5.11
N PHE A 85 -3.03 7.39 6.37
CA PHE A 85 -2.10 7.71 7.46
C PHE A 85 -0.95 6.69 7.59
N SER A 86 -1.24 5.40 7.48
CA SER A 86 -0.21 4.36 7.55
C SER A 86 0.71 4.37 6.33
N ASN A 87 0.19 4.75 5.16
CA ASN A 87 0.94 4.81 3.91
C ASN A 87 1.68 6.13 3.73
N ASP A 88 1.27 7.22 4.39
CA ASP A 88 1.95 8.51 4.33
C ASP A 88 3.41 8.40 4.77
N ILE A 89 3.74 7.46 5.65
CA ILE A 89 5.13 7.13 6.01
C ILE A 89 5.95 6.71 4.78
N HIS A 90 5.37 5.88 3.91
CA HIS A 90 5.99 5.44 2.65
C HIS A 90 6.02 6.54 1.61
N VAL A 91 4.92 7.29 1.46
CA VAL A 91 4.82 8.43 0.54
C VAL A 91 5.90 9.47 0.85
N ASN A 92 6.01 9.91 2.11
CA ASN A 92 7.02 10.89 2.53
C ASN A 92 8.46 10.41 2.31
N ARG A 93 8.72 9.10 2.48
CA ARG A 93 10.03 8.51 2.20
C ARG A 93 10.33 8.46 0.71
N ILE A 94 9.34 8.23 -0.14
CA ILE A 94 9.51 8.29 -1.59
C ILE A 94 9.73 9.74 -2.01
N ASP A 95 8.93 10.69 -1.55
CA ASP A 95 9.10 12.13 -1.83
C ASP A 95 10.50 12.64 -1.44
N THR A 96 10.91 12.36 -0.20
CA THR A 96 12.24 11.85 0.16
C THR A 96 13.33 11.75 -0.93
N ILE A 97 13.29 10.58 -1.56
CA ILE A 97 14.19 10.10 -2.61
C ILE A 97 14.01 10.94 -3.87
N LEU A 98 12.76 11.24 -4.27
CA LEU A 98 12.45 11.94 -5.50
C LEU A 98 12.98 13.37 -5.50
N ASN A 99 12.91 14.08 -4.37
CA ASN A 99 13.47 15.44 -4.20
C ASN A 99 14.99 15.52 -4.42
N LYS A 100 15.69 14.38 -4.37
CA LYS A 100 17.14 14.28 -4.64
C LYS A 100 17.44 13.74 -6.04
N SER A 101 16.41 13.51 -6.84
CA SER A 101 16.47 12.94 -8.18
C SER A 101 15.91 13.93 -9.21
N ALA A 102 15.90 13.53 -10.48
CA ALA A 102 15.23 14.28 -11.54
C ALA A 102 13.72 13.94 -11.66
N TYR A 103 13.19 13.11 -10.75
CA TYR A 103 11.79 12.71 -10.74
C TYR A 103 10.95 13.64 -9.86
N HIS A 104 9.67 13.77 -10.22
CA HIS A 104 8.69 14.56 -9.50
C HIS A 104 7.56 13.69 -8.96
N SER A 105 6.99 14.13 -7.84
CA SER A 105 5.88 13.48 -7.16
C SER A 105 4.57 14.19 -7.49
N VAL A 106 3.54 13.41 -7.83
CA VAL A 106 2.16 13.88 -8.03
C VAL A 106 1.28 13.13 -7.04
N HIS A 107 0.57 13.88 -6.20
CA HIS A 107 -0.39 13.33 -5.25
C HIS A 107 -1.79 13.50 -5.83
N ALA A 108 -2.39 12.41 -6.29
CA ALA A 108 -3.67 12.38 -6.96
C ALA A 108 -4.76 11.77 -6.06
N SER A 109 -5.95 12.36 -6.11
CA SER A 109 -7.15 11.68 -5.61
C SER A 109 -7.53 10.57 -6.59
N VAL A 110 -8.10 9.47 -6.12
CA VAL A 110 -8.68 8.43 -6.98
C VAL A 110 -9.69 9.00 -7.98
N ASN A 111 -10.37 10.09 -7.62
CA ASN A 111 -11.34 10.75 -8.50
C ASN A 111 -10.69 11.44 -9.71
N ASP A 112 -9.40 11.75 -9.62
CA ASP A 112 -8.62 12.37 -10.70
C ASP A 112 -7.92 11.31 -11.56
N ILE A 113 -8.09 10.02 -11.24
CA ILE A 113 -7.56 8.92 -12.05
C ILE A 113 -8.60 8.51 -13.09
N PRO A 114 -8.20 8.33 -14.37
CA PRO A 114 -9.07 7.81 -15.42
C PRO A 114 -9.80 6.54 -14.99
N LYS A 115 -11.12 6.49 -15.22
CA LYS A 115 -12.00 5.42 -14.70
C LYS A 115 -11.73 4.07 -15.34
N GLU A 116 -11.11 4.06 -16.51
CA GLU A 116 -10.73 2.87 -17.26
C GLU A 116 -9.54 2.13 -16.60
N ILE A 117 -8.81 2.81 -15.70
CA ILE A 117 -7.70 2.20 -14.97
C ILE A 117 -8.24 1.33 -13.84
N ILE A 118 -7.94 0.04 -13.94
CA ILE A 118 -8.33 -0.95 -12.93
C ILE A 118 -7.52 -0.70 -11.67
N LEU A 119 -8.20 -0.22 -10.64
CA LEU A 119 -7.63 0.08 -9.34
C LEU A 119 -8.45 -0.64 -8.26
N PRO A 120 -8.05 -1.85 -7.85
CA PRO A 120 -8.87 -2.66 -6.95
C PRO A 120 -8.91 -2.11 -5.52
N SER A 121 -7.78 -1.58 -5.04
CA SER A 121 -7.66 -1.00 -3.70
C SER A 121 -6.73 0.20 -3.66
N LEU A 122 -6.82 0.95 -2.56
CA LEU A 122 -6.09 2.16 -2.29
C LEU A 122 -5.47 2.13 -0.89
N PRO A 123 -4.37 2.86 -0.65
CA PRO A 123 -3.66 3.70 -1.60
C PRO A 123 -2.77 2.88 -2.56
N ALA A 124 -2.47 3.46 -3.71
CA ALA A 124 -1.66 2.83 -4.77
C ALA A 124 -0.61 3.81 -5.31
N ILE A 125 0.31 3.31 -6.13
CA ILE A 125 1.37 4.10 -6.73
C ILE A 125 1.64 3.68 -8.18
N MET A 126 1.90 4.66 -9.03
CA MET A 126 2.44 4.48 -10.37
C MET A 126 3.78 5.18 -10.49
N VAL A 127 4.74 4.56 -11.19
CA VAL A 127 6.06 5.14 -11.48
C VAL A 127 6.22 5.15 -12.99
N PHE A 128 6.41 6.33 -13.56
CA PHE A 128 6.64 6.56 -14.99
C PHE A 128 8.10 6.92 -15.24
N ASP A 129 8.71 6.26 -16.21
CA ASP A 129 10.13 6.41 -16.55
C ASP A 129 10.46 7.75 -17.23
N GLU A 130 11.71 7.90 -17.68
CA GLU A 130 12.14 9.13 -18.35
C GLU A 130 11.43 9.42 -19.67
N GLN A 131 10.84 8.40 -20.31
CA GLN A 131 10.04 8.52 -21.53
C GLN A 131 8.54 8.64 -21.23
N GLY A 132 8.16 8.70 -19.95
CA GLY A 132 6.77 8.75 -19.50
C GLY A 132 6.01 7.45 -19.73
N GLN A 133 6.71 6.32 -19.87
CA GLN A 133 6.11 4.99 -19.93
C GLN A 133 5.96 4.41 -18.53
N LEU A 134 4.94 3.58 -18.33
CA LEU A 134 4.67 2.97 -17.03
C LEU A 134 5.76 1.94 -16.66
N GLY A 135 6.62 2.28 -15.69
CA GLY A 135 7.63 1.37 -15.15
C GLY A 135 7.13 0.51 -13.99
N TYR A 136 6.23 1.03 -13.16
CA TYR A 136 5.61 0.29 -12.05
C TYR A 136 4.16 0.73 -11.79
N PHE A 137 3.28 -0.22 -11.46
CA PHE A 137 1.94 0.05 -10.93
C PHE A 137 1.55 -0.99 -9.88
N GLY A 138 1.09 -0.55 -8.71
CA GLY A 138 0.59 -1.46 -7.68
C GLY A 138 0.62 -0.86 -6.27
N PRO A 139 0.78 -1.71 -5.23
CA PRO A 139 0.88 -1.27 -3.85
C PRO A 139 2.25 -0.66 -3.52
N TYR A 140 2.35 0.07 -2.41
CA TYR A 140 3.64 0.54 -1.87
C TYR A 140 4.45 -0.60 -1.24
N SER A 141 3.82 -1.37 -0.38
CA SER A 141 4.43 -2.43 0.44
C SER A 141 3.51 -3.64 0.51
N SER A 142 4.03 -4.76 1.02
CA SER A 142 3.22 -5.94 1.37
C SER A 142 3.77 -6.58 2.63
N GLY A 143 2.91 -6.88 3.59
CA GLY A 143 3.27 -7.55 4.82
C GLY A 143 2.43 -7.10 6.00
N TYR A 144 2.40 -7.96 7.03
CA TYR A 144 1.58 -7.79 8.24
C TYR A 144 1.85 -6.46 8.97
N PHE A 145 3.10 -6.00 8.95
CA PHE A 145 3.50 -4.78 9.64
C PHE A 145 3.49 -3.54 8.75
N CYS A 146 3.22 -3.67 7.44
CA CYS A 146 3.28 -2.58 6.45
C CYS A 146 4.50 -1.67 6.66
N SER A 147 5.64 -2.24 7.08
CA SER A 147 6.84 -1.48 7.45
C SER A 147 7.62 -1.09 6.19
N THR A 148 8.46 -0.06 6.30
CA THR A 148 9.35 0.39 5.21
C THR A 148 10.28 -0.71 4.70
N ASP A 149 10.61 -1.70 5.53
CA ASP A 149 11.44 -2.85 5.15
C ASP A 149 10.74 -3.82 4.19
N THR A 150 9.42 -3.66 3.99
CA THR A 150 8.57 -4.50 3.13
C THR A 150 8.04 -3.76 1.91
N ALA A 151 8.61 -2.59 1.58
CA ALA A 151 8.22 -1.79 0.42
C ALA A 151 8.57 -2.51 -0.89
N ILE A 152 7.55 -3.05 -1.57
CA ILE A 152 7.69 -3.68 -2.89
C ILE A 152 8.17 -2.64 -3.90
N VAL A 153 7.59 -1.43 -3.84
CA VAL A 153 7.84 -0.34 -4.80
C VAL A 153 9.30 0.07 -4.83
N ASP A 154 10.02 0.07 -3.72
CA ASP A 154 11.43 0.48 -3.63
C ASP A 154 12.34 -0.27 -4.61
N ARG A 155 12.06 -1.58 -4.79
CA ARG A 155 12.84 -2.45 -5.68
C ARG A 155 12.67 -2.05 -7.14
N PHE A 156 11.50 -1.54 -7.50
CA PHE A 156 11.20 -1.10 -8.85
C PHE A 156 11.57 0.36 -9.05
N LEU A 157 11.32 1.21 -8.05
CA LEU A 157 11.58 2.64 -8.11
C LEU A 157 13.04 2.94 -8.45
N THR A 158 13.99 2.28 -7.79
CA THR A 158 15.41 2.45 -8.09
C THR A 158 15.74 2.06 -9.54
N ASN A 159 15.20 0.93 -10.01
CA ASN A 159 15.43 0.48 -11.38
C ASN A 159 14.79 1.41 -12.42
N VAL A 160 13.63 2.00 -12.12
CA VAL A 160 12.97 2.96 -13.02
C VAL A 160 13.77 4.26 -13.05
N ILE A 161 14.16 4.81 -11.90
CA ILE A 161 14.98 6.02 -11.80
C ILE A 161 16.31 5.87 -12.54
N GLU A 162 16.94 4.70 -12.46
CA GLU A 162 18.21 4.42 -13.13
C GLU A 162 18.07 3.94 -14.58
N ASN A 163 16.86 3.92 -15.16
CA ASN A 163 16.56 3.38 -16.50
C ASN A 163 17.02 1.93 -16.72
N LYS A 164 16.95 1.10 -15.67
CA LYS A 164 17.32 -0.33 -15.69
C LYS A 164 16.12 -1.27 -15.71
N HIS A 165 14.89 -0.75 -15.63
CA HIS A 165 13.68 -1.57 -15.72
C HIS A 165 13.50 -2.13 -17.14
N VAL A 166 12.82 -3.28 -17.23
CA VAL A 166 12.44 -3.90 -18.50
C VAL A 166 10.92 -3.97 -18.54
N GLY A 167 10.31 -3.16 -19.39
CA GLY A 167 8.86 -3.06 -19.48
C GLY A 167 8.21 -2.52 -18.20
N SER A 168 6.94 -2.88 -18.01
CA SER A 168 6.13 -2.45 -16.88
C SER A 168 5.99 -3.56 -15.83
N ALA A 169 6.27 -3.24 -14.58
CA ALA A 169 5.99 -4.12 -13.46
C ALA A 169 4.63 -3.77 -12.85
N VAL A 170 3.62 -4.57 -13.16
CA VAL A 170 2.28 -4.42 -12.57
C VAL A 170 2.11 -5.47 -11.46
N VAL A 171 2.00 -5.00 -10.22
CA VAL A 171 1.93 -5.86 -9.03
C VAL A 171 0.53 -5.79 -8.44
N SER A 172 -0.18 -6.91 -8.50
CA SER A 172 -1.49 -7.10 -7.85
C SER A 172 -1.37 -7.79 -6.49
N ASP A 173 -0.27 -8.50 -6.24
CA ASP A 173 -0.04 -9.23 -4.99
C ASP A 173 0.46 -8.27 -3.90
N GLY A 174 -0.36 -8.09 -2.88
CA GLY A 174 -0.08 -7.24 -1.74
C GLY A 174 -1.06 -7.50 -0.62
N TYR A 175 -0.57 -7.62 0.61
CA TYR A 175 -1.40 -7.80 1.79
C TYR A 175 -1.02 -6.77 2.84
N GLY A 176 -1.99 -5.95 3.29
CA GLY A 176 -1.71 -4.81 4.16
C GLY A 176 -2.93 -3.94 4.42
N CYS A 177 -2.72 -2.71 4.91
CA CYS A 177 -3.81 -1.76 5.09
C CYS A 177 -4.21 -1.17 3.72
N TYR A 178 -5.29 -1.69 3.15
CA TYR A 178 -5.93 -1.13 1.98
C TYR A 178 -7.43 -0.93 2.18
N CYS A 179 -7.95 0.10 1.52
CA CYS A 179 -9.36 0.37 1.38
C CYS A 179 -9.79 -0.06 -0.03
N ALA A 180 -10.92 -0.75 -0.14
CA ALA A 180 -11.50 -1.06 -1.44
C ALA A 180 -11.80 0.23 -2.20
N ASN A 181 -11.56 0.22 -3.51
CA ASN A 181 -11.97 1.33 -4.35
C ASN A 181 -13.47 1.19 -4.69
N ALA A 182 -14.25 2.21 -4.37
CA ALA A 182 -15.70 2.20 -4.57
C ALA A 182 -16.12 2.24 -6.05
N SER A 183 -15.22 2.60 -6.97
CA SER A 183 -15.53 2.63 -8.41
C SER A 183 -15.44 1.27 -9.11
N THR A 184 -14.90 0.23 -8.45
CA THR A 184 -14.69 -1.10 -9.02
C THR A 184 -15.81 -2.11 -8.67
N THR A 185 -16.87 -1.66 -7.99
CA THR A 185 -17.96 -2.51 -7.45
C THR A 185 -19.30 -2.40 -8.19
N SER A 186 -19.33 -1.84 -9.40
CA SER A 186 -20.56 -1.76 -10.21
C SER A 186 -20.57 -2.70 -11.40
#